data_AF-A0A9W9S8J8-F1
#
_entry.id   AF-A0A9W9S8J8-F1
#
_cell.length_a   1.000
_cell.length_b   1.000
_cell.length_c   1.000
_cell.angle_alpha   90.00
_cell.angle_beta   90.00
_cell.angle_gamma   90.00
#
_symmetry.space_group_name_H-M   'P 1'
#
loop_
_entity.id
_entity.type
_entity.pdbx_description
1 polymer ?
#
loop_
_entity_poly.entity_id
_entity_poly.type
_entity_poly.pdbx_seq_one_letter_code
_entity_poly.pdbx_strand_id
1 'polypeptide(L)'
;MKSFYLTENYEVLIYGLNCISQRKLADVLLAERALRELTWQPCPFIESYKAQSNKATAIESTRAQLEKANQQLKNAQLQYPRKEYALYRAERRGLKEVYDSLRRDPKWFMREELVQDCSDRGGCCSRDCGCCAQRHL
;
A
#
# COMPACT_ATOMS: atom_id res chain seq x y z
N MET A 1 15.08 -21.83 11.45
CA MET A 1 15.06 -20.37 11.27
C MET A 1 15.70 -20.08 9.91
N LYS A 2 14.96 -19.57 8.93
CA LYS A 2 15.53 -19.26 7.59
C LYS A 2 16.12 -17.85 7.66
N SER A 3 17.44 -17.72 7.59
CA SER A 3 18.15 -16.45 7.60
C SER A 3 18.27 -15.89 6.18
N PHE A 4 18.21 -14.55 6.07
CA PHE A 4 18.53 -13.83 4.84
C PHE A 4 20.00 -13.43 4.86
N TYR A 5 20.68 -13.56 3.74
CA TYR A 5 22.02 -13.02 3.55
C TYR A 5 22.20 -12.53 2.11
N LEU A 6 22.95 -11.45 1.98
CA LEU A 6 23.32 -10.84 0.71
C LEU A 6 24.61 -11.51 0.22
N THR A 7 24.73 -11.71 -1.10
CA THR A 7 26.01 -12.09 -1.69
C THR A 7 27.02 -10.95 -1.53
N GLU A 8 28.32 -11.24 -1.60
CA GLU A 8 29.40 -10.23 -1.45
C GLU A 8 29.26 -9.05 -2.43
N ASN A 9 28.60 -9.27 -3.57
CA ASN A 9 28.34 -8.25 -4.58
C ASN A 9 26.98 -7.55 -4.41
N TYR A 10 26.20 -7.87 -3.37
CA TYR A 10 24.88 -7.32 -3.05
C TYR A 10 23.78 -7.53 -4.11
N GLU A 11 24.08 -8.16 -5.25
CA GLU A 11 23.14 -8.28 -6.37
C GLU A 11 22.02 -9.31 -6.15
N VAL A 12 22.22 -10.24 -5.22
CA VAL A 12 21.33 -11.37 -4.98
C VAL A 12 21.04 -11.54 -3.49
N LEU A 13 19.76 -11.65 -3.17
CA LEU A 13 19.24 -12.01 -1.87
C LEU A 13 18.97 -13.51 -1.83
N ILE A 14 19.52 -14.20 -0.83
CA ILE A 14 19.32 -15.65 -0.65
C ILE A 14 18.35 -15.87 0.51
N TYR A 15 17.31 -16.68 0.27
CA TYR A 15 16.34 -17.12 1.28
C TYR A 15 16.13 -18.63 1.19
N GLY A 16 16.80 -19.37 2.09
CA GLY A 16 16.85 -20.83 2.01
C GLY A 16 17.52 -21.30 0.72
N LEU A 17 16.79 -22.02 -0.14
CA LEU A 17 17.26 -22.46 -1.47
C LEU A 17 16.94 -21.47 -2.59
N ASN A 18 16.21 -20.39 -2.29
CA ASN A 18 15.80 -19.41 -3.29
C ASN A 18 16.83 -18.29 -3.41
N CYS A 19 17.21 -17.97 -4.65
CA CYS A 19 18.05 -16.82 -4.99
C CYS A 19 17.24 -15.80 -5.78
N ILE A 20 17.14 -14.58 -5.25
CA ILE A 20 16.32 -13.50 -5.81
C ILE A 20 17.23 -12.32 -6.13
N SER A 21 17.22 -11.85 -7.38
CA SER A 21 17.93 -10.61 -7.72
C SER A 21 17.35 -9.43 -6.97
N GLN A 22 18.21 -8.63 -6.33
CA GLN A 22 17.82 -7.44 -5.57
C GLN A 22 17.01 -6.45 -6.43
N ARG A 23 17.39 -6.27 -7.70
CA ARG A 23 16.65 -5.42 -8.65
C ARG A 23 15.21 -5.89 -8.85
N LYS A 24 15.00 -7.21 -9.01
CA LYS A 24 13.66 -7.77 -9.17
C LYS A 24 12.80 -7.59 -7.92
N LEU A 25 13.41 -7.75 -6.74
CA LEU A 25 12.72 -7.50 -5.47
C LEU A 25 12.35 -6.03 -5.33
N ALA A 26 13.27 -5.12 -5.66
CA ALA A 26 13.01 -3.68 -5.65
C ALA A 26 11.86 -3.30 -6.61
N ASP A 27 11.83 -3.85 -7.83
CA ASP A 27 10.74 -3.61 -8.78
C ASP A 27 9.37 -4.02 -8.22
N VAL A 28 9.29 -5.19 -7.56
CA VAL A 28 8.05 -5.66 -6.91
C VAL A 28 7.66 -4.73 -5.77
N LEU A 29 8.60 -4.38 -4.88
CA LEU A 29 8.33 -3.49 -3.74
C LEU A 29 7.87 -2.09 -4.19
N LEU A 30 8.49 -1.54 -5.24
CA LEU A 30 8.10 -0.24 -5.80
C LEU A 30 6.71 -0.29 -6.43
N ALA A 31 6.41 -1.32 -7.22
CA ALA A 31 5.09 -1.48 -7.84
C ALA A 31 3.99 -1.70 -6.78
N GLU A 32 4.29 -2.48 -5.75
CA GLU A 32 3.40 -2.75 -4.63
C GLU A 32 3.09 -1.49 -3.83
N ARG A 33 4.13 -0.75 -3.44
CA ARG A 33 3.99 0.54 -2.74
C ARG A 33 3.18 1.52 -3.57
N ALA A 34 3.46 1.61 -4.87
CA ALA A 34 2.75 2.51 -5.77
C ALA A 34 1.25 2.20 -5.86
N LEU A 35 0.87 0.91 -5.76
CA LEU A 35 -0.51 0.46 -5.74
C LEU A 35 -1.18 0.76 -4.40
N ARG A 36 -0.47 0.55 -3.27
CA ARG A 36 -0.96 0.95 -1.94
C ARG A 36 -1.23 2.44 -1.86
N GLU A 37 -0.29 3.28 -2.28
CA GLU A 37 -0.46 4.74 -2.21
C GLU A 37 -1.71 5.20 -2.99
N LEU A 38 -2.04 4.51 -4.07
CA LEU A 38 -3.26 4.77 -4.84
C LEU A 38 -4.54 4.40 -4.06
N THR A 39 -4.53 3.28 -3.34
CA THR A 39 -5.70 2.82 -2.56
C THR A 39 -5.85 3.59 -1.23
N TRP A 40 -4.78 4.17 -0.70
CA TRP A 40 -4.78 5.02 0.48
C TRP A 40 -5.37 6.43 0.25
N GLN A 41 -5.12 7.05 -0.91
CA GLN A 41 -5.60 8.41 -1.23
C GLN A 41 -7.11 8.67 -0.97
N PRO A 42 -8.04 7.74 -1.24
CA PRO A 42 -9.46 7.96 -0.97
C PRO A 42 -9.91 7.79 0.51
N CYS A 43 -9.09 7.20 1.40
CA CYS A 43 -9.48 6.86 2.79
C CYS A 43 -9.92 8.05 3.65
N PRO A 44 -9.22 9.21 3.69
CA PRO A 44 -9.61 10.33 4.55
C PRO A 44 -10.97 10.92 4.15
N PHE A 45 -11.35 10.78 2.88
CA PHE A 45 -12.51 11.45 2.32
C PHE A 45 -13.81 10.65 2.53
N ILE A 46 -13.76 9.31 2.41
CA ILE A 46 -14.91 8.41 2.64
C ILE A 46 -15.46 8.58 4.07
N GLU A 47 -14.58 8.75 5.07
CA GLU A 47 -14.99 9.02 6.45
C GLU A 47 -15.55 10.43 6.64
N SER A 48 -14.98 11.44 5.97
CA SER A 48 -15.50 12.82 6.05
C SER A 48 -16.90 12.94 5.45
N TYR A 49 -17.19 12.20 4.37
CA TYR A 49 -18.51 12.14 3.76
C TYR A 49 -19.55 11.50 4.70
N LYS A 50 -19.19 10.39 5.35
CA LYS A 50 -20.04 9.75 6.38
C LYS A 50 -20.30 10.69 7.57
N ALA A 51 -19.32 11.52 7.94
CA ALA A 51 -19.46 12.49 9.03
C ALA A 51 -20.24 13.76 8.64
N GLN A 52 -20.13 14.23 7.39
CA GLN A 52 -20.79 15.44 6.87
C GLN A 52 -22.25 15.21 6.46
N SER A 53 -22.63 13.98 6.09
CA SER A 53 -24.04 13.61 5.89
C SER A 53 -24.93 13.89 7.12
N ASN A 54 -24.32 14.09 8.30
CA ASN A 54 -25.00 14.38 9.55
C ASN A 54 -25.06 15.87 9.94
N LYS A 55 -24.49 16.80 9.15
CA LYS A 55 -24.48 18.26 9.48
C LYS A 55 -24.83 19.14 8.28
N ALA A 56 -25.98 19.81 8.35
CA ALA A 56 -26.68 20.43 7.21
C ALA A 56 -26.30 21.89 6.83
N THR A 57 -25.14 22.44 7.21
CA THR A 57 -24.92 23.90 7.10
C THR A 57 -23.58 24.35 6.51
N ALA A 58 -23.17 23.77 5.37
CA ALA A 58 -22.06 24.32 4.55
C ALA A 58 -22.10 23.85 3.07
N ILE A 59 -23.20 24.10 2.36
CA ILE A 59 -23.53 23.43 1.08
C ILE A 59 -22.53 23.71 -0.06
N GLU A 60 -22.06 24.94 -0.26
CA GLU A 60 -21.15 25.29 -1.37
C GLU A 60 -19.70 24.83 -1.15
N SER A 61 -19.15 25.04 0.06
CA SER A 61 -17.84 24.50 0.45
C SER A 61 -17.82 22.97 0.35
N THR A 62 -18.92 22.32 0.74
CA THR A 62 -19.07 20.86 0.65
C THR A 62 -19.14 20.39 -0.80
N ARG A 63 -19.83 21.13 -1.68
CA ARG A 63 -19.93 20.81 -3.11
C ARG A 63 -18.58 20.86 -3.82
N ALA A 64 -17.79 21.91 -3.59
CA ALA A 64 -16.45 22.03 -4.18
C ALA A 64 -15.49 20.93 -3.68
N GLN A 65 -15.57 20.57 -2.39
CA GLN A 65 -14.82 19.44 -1.83
C GLN A 65 -15.25 18.10 -2.43
N LEU A 66 -16.56 17.89 -2.62
CA LEU A 66 -17.13 16.70 -3.25
C LEU A 66 -16.65 16.53 -4.69
N GLU A 67 -16.65 17.61 -5.46
CA GLU A 67 -16.25 17.59 -6.86
C GLU A 67 -14.75 17.30 -7.01
N LYS A 68 -13.92 17.93 -6.17
CA LYS A 68 -12.49 17.63 -6.06
C LYS A 68 -12.24 16.16 -5.73
N ALA A 69 -13.00 15.59 -4.80
CA ALA A 69 -12.85 14.20 -4.40
C ALA A 69 -13.34 13.22 -5.47
N ASN A 70 -14.46 13.51 -6.14
CA ASN A 70 -14.92 12.73 -7.28
C ASN A 70 -13.87 12.70 -8.40
N GLN A 71 -13.20 13.83 -8.63
CA GLN A 71 -12.11 13.89 -9.60
C GLN A 71 -10.90 13.06 -9.15
N GLN A 72 -10.53 13.12 -7.87
CA GLN A 72 -9.47 12.28 -7.31
C GLN A 72 -9.81 10.78 -7.41
N LEU A 73 -11.04 10.39 -7.14
CA LEU A 73 -11.51 9.01 -7.25
C LEU A 73 -11.46 8.52 -8.70
N LYS A 74 -11.96 9.31 -9.66
CA LYS A 74 -11.87 8.99 -11.09
C LYS A 74 -10.42 8.85 -11.54
N ASN A 75 -9.55 9.77 -11.13
CA ASN A 75 -8.12 9.70 -11.44
C ASN A 75 -7.50 8.44 -10.85
N ALA A 76 -7.84 8.08 -9.60
CA ALA A 76 -7.34 6.87 -8.98
C ALA A 76 -7.80 5.60 -9.71
N GLN A 77 -9.09 5.52 -10.06
CA GLN A 77 -9.65 4.43 -10.86
C GLN A 77 -8.97 4.28 -12.22
N LEU A 78 -8.63 5.38 -12.88
CA LEU A 78 -7.91 5.35 -14.17
C LEU A 78 -6.46 4.85 -14.03
N GLN A 79 -5.80 5.15 -12.92
CA GLN A 79 -4.41 4.73 -12.67
C GLN A 79 -4.32 3.30 -12.14
N TYR A 80 -5.39 2.77 -11.56
CA TYR A 80 -5.41 1.45 -10.92
C TYR A 80 -4.97 0.32 -11.86
N PRO A 81 -5.55 0.14 -13.08
CA PRO A 81 -5.15 -0.94 -13.97
C PRO A 81 -3.67 -0.87 -14.39
N ARG A 82 -3.13 0.35 -14.57
CA ARG A 82 -1.74 0.55 -14.96
C ARG A 82 -0.78 0.10 -13.86
N LYS A 83 -1.08 0.44 -12.60
CA LYS A 83 -0.26 0.06 -11.45
C LYS A 83 -0.40 -1.43 -11.11
N GLU A 84 -1.60 -1.98 -11.23
CA GLU A 84 -1.83 -3.41 -11.09
C GLU A 84 -1.07 -4.22 -12.16
N TYR A 85 -1.07 -3.75 -13.41
CA TYR A 85 -0.29 -4.37 -14.48
C TYR A 85 1.23 -4.26 -14.25
N ALA A 86 1.71 -3.14 -13.71
CA ALA A 86 3.12 -2.97 -13.34
C ALA A 86 3.54 -3.98 -12.25
N LEU A 87 2.70 -4.19 -11.24
CA LEU A 87 2.91 -5.19 -10.21
C LEU A 87 2.92 -6.62 -10.81
N TYR A 88 1.92 -6.95 -11.63
CA TYR A 88 1.87 -8.24 -12.34
C TYR A 88 3.14 -8.50 -13.17
N ARG A 89 3.63 -7.49 -13.90
CA ARG A 89 4.86 -7.55 -14.70
C ARG A 89 6.11 -7.79 -13.85
N ALA A 90 6.17 -7.18 -12.66
CA ALA A 90 7.28 -7.36 -11.72
C ALA A 90 7.25 -8.76 -11.09
N GLU A 91 6.08 -9.24 -10.65
CA GLU A 91 5.88 -10.56 -10.06
C GLU A 91 6.20 -11.72 -11.03
N ARG A 92 5.75 -11.61 -12.28
CA ARG A 92 5.87 -12.68 -13.29
C ARG A 92 7.33 -13.09 -13.58
N ARG A 93 8.31 -12.28 -13.15
CA ARG A 93 9.76 -12.55 -13.30
C ARG A 93 10.33 -13.52 -12.24
N GLY A 94 9.51 -14.47 -11.77
CA GLY A 94 9.90 -15.53 -10.83
C GLY A 94 9.58 -15.26 -9.36
N LEU A 95 8.82 -14.21 -9.05
CA LEU A 95 8.43 -13.85 -7.69
C LEU A 95 6.96 -14.08 -7.39
N LYS A 96 6.16 -14.39 -8.41
CA LYS A 96 4.72 -14.54 -8.30
C LYS A 96 4.29 -15.53 -7.20
N GLU A 97 4.84 -16.74 -7.18
CA GLU A 97 4.43 -17.76 -6.22
C GLU A 97 4.78 -17.38 -4.77
N VAL A 98 5.98 -16.82 -4.56
CA VAL A 98 6.44 -16.35 -3.25
C VAL A 98 5.57 -15.18 -2.78
N TYR A 99 5.27 -14.26 -3.69
CA TYR A 99 4.46 -13.09 -3.41
C TYR A 99 2.98 -13.43 -3.17
N ASP A 100 2.39 -14.31 -4.00
CA ASP A 100 1.04 -14.82 -3.79
C ASP A 100 0.95 -15.60 -2.47
N SER A 101 1.95 -16.40 -2.14
CA SER A 101 2.02 -17.11 -0.86
C SER A 101 2.08 -16.15 0.34
N LEU A 102 2.76 -15.01 0.20
CA LEU A 102 2.76 -13.95 1.21
C LEU A 102 1.35 -13.37 1.39
N ARG A 103 0.64 -13.09 0.29
CA ARG A 103 -0.70 -12.48 0.32
C ARG A 103 -1.83 -13.44 0.69
N ARG A 104 -1.59 -14.75 0.69
CA ARG A 104 -2.54 -15.74 1.23
C ARG A 104 -2.78 -15.58 2.72
N ASP A 105 -1.79 -15.10 3.46
CA ASP A 105 -1.99 -14.76 4.86
C ASP A 105 -2.82 -13.47 4.93
N PRO A 106 -4.08 -13.49 5.41
CA PRO A 106 -4.90 -12.29 5.49
C PRO A 106 -4.31 -11.23 6.44
N LYS A 107 -3.30 -11.57 7.26
CA LYS A 107 -2.58 -10.64 8.13
C LYS A 107 -1.25 -10.16 7.53
N TRP A 108 -0.96 -10.47 6.26
CA TRP A 108 0.32 -10.11 5.63
C TRP A 108 0.63 -8.61 5.67
N PHE A 109 -0.40 -7.76 5.61
CA PHE A 109 -0.29 -6.31 5.70
C PHE A 109 -0.05 -5.79 7.12
N MET A 110 -0.14 -6.67 8.13
CA MET A 110 0.07 -6.37 9.56
C MET A 110 1.46 -6.80 10.05
N ARG A 111 2.39 -7.11 9.15
CA ARG A 111 3.79 -7.33 9.51
C ARG A 111 4.40 -6.05 10.07
N GLU A 112 5.32 -6.20 11.03
CA GLU A 112 5.93 -5.11 11.77
C GLU A 112 6.46 -4.00 10.85
N GLU A 113 7.14 -4.36 9.76
CA GLU A 113 7.74 -3.41 8.83
C GLU A 113 6.68 -2.56 8.12
N LEU A 114 5.52 -3.14 7.82
CA LEU A 114 4.41 -2.47 7.15
C LEU A 114 3.57 -1.64 8.13
N VAL A 115 3.47 -2.10 9.38
CA VAL A 115 2.84 -1.34 10.46
C VAL A 115 3.69 -0.13 10.83
N GLN A 116 5.02 -0.28 10.87
CA GLN A 116 5.94 0.83 11.10
C GLN A 116 5.88 1.84 9.96
N ASP A 117 5.98 1.42 8.68
CA ASP A 117 5.81 2.33 7.53
C ASP A 117 4.43 3.02 7.54
N CYS A 118 3.36 2.31 7.96
CA CYS A 118 2.06 2.92 8.18
C CYS A 118 2.10 3.99 9.28
N SER A 119 2.71 3.67 10.43
CA SER A 119 2.80 4.56 11.59
C SER A 119 3.62 5.82 11.29
N ASP A 120 4.78 5.67 10.65
CA ASP A 120 5.69 6.76 10.26
C ASP A 120 5.03 7.75 9.29
N ARG A 121 3.99 7.30 8.57
CA ARG A 121 3.17 8.12 7.64
C ARG A 121 1.91 8.71 8.28
N GLY A 122 1.77 8.63 9.60
CA GLY A 122 0.58 9.13 10.32
C GLY A 122 -0.61 8.17 10.30
N GLY A 123 -0.37 6.88 10.10
CA GLY A 123 -1.37 5.82 10.15
C GLY A 123 -2.18 5.65 8.85
N CYS A 124 -3.09 4.68 8.88
CA CYS A 124 -3.93 4.28 7.76
C CYS A 124 -4.84 5.40 7.23
N CYS A 125 -5.01 6.48 7.98
CA CYS A 125 -5.80 7.63 7.57
C CYS A 125 -4.94 8.84 7.18
N SER A 126 -3.60 8.75 7.27
CA SER A 126 -2.65 9.87 7.15
C SER A 126 -3.05 11.09 8.00
N ARG A 127 -3.64 10.83 9.18
CA ARG A 127 -4.23 11.82 10.09
C ARG A 127 -3.66 11.70 11.51
N ASP A 128 -2.48 11.10 11.64
CA ASP A 128 -1.94 10.65 12.93
C ASP A 128 -2.98 9.85 13.72
N CYS A 129 -3.79 9.04 13.02
CA CYS A 129 -4.92 8.35 13.64
C CYS A 129 -4.49 7.33 14.71
N GLY A 130 -3.20 6.99 14.76
CA GLY A 130 -2.62 6.10 15.76
C GLY A 130 -3.07 4.64 15.65
N CYS A 131 -4.00 4.31 14.74
CA CYS A 131 -4.57 2.97 14.59
C CYS A 131 -3.52 1.89 14.28
N CYS A 132 -2.43 2.27 13.60
CA CYS A 132 -1.28 1.38 13.34
C CYS A 132 -0.34 1.32 14.56
N ALA A 133 -0.12 2.43 15.27
CA ALA A 133 0.77 2.51 16.45
C ALA A 133 0.20 1.82 17.70
N GLN A 134 -1.12 1.81 17.88
CA GLN A 134 -1.79 1.17 19.03
C GLN A 134 -1.87 -0.36 18.93
N ARG A 135 -1.33 -0.98 17.87
CA ARG A 135 -1.39 -2.43 17.65
C ARG A 135 -0.15 -3.20 18.12
N HIS A 136 0.80 -2.55 18.78
CA HIS A 136 1.85 -3.24 19.54
C HIS A 136 1.25 -3.85 20.82
N LEU A 137 0.51 -4.96 20.68
CA LEU A 137 0.10 -5.87 21.75
C LEU A 137 0.26 -7.31 21.29
#